data_AF-A0A969Q016-F1
#
_entry.id   AF-A0A969Q016-F1
#
_cell.length_a   1.000
_cell.length_b   1.000
_cell.length_c   1.000
_cell.angle_alpha   90.00
_cell.angle_beta   90.00
_cell.angle_gamma   90.00
#
_symmetry.space_group_name_H-M   'P 1'
#
loop_
_entity.id
_entity.type
_entity.pdbx_description
1 polymer ?
#
loop_
_entity_poly.entity_id
_entity_poly.type
_entity_poly.pdbx_seq_one_letter_code
_entity_poly.pdbx_strand_id
1 'polypeptide(L)'
;TLSRAVDLSKDQSYVLAVLNRGQLQRAMFPLGDTLKLDIRQEARALGLLVAEKPDSHDICFIPDGDTRAFLTRNFGERPGDIVDVDGVMMGHHEGSYGFTVGQRKGLGLMQAAPDRAPRFRRLVLSLSRGSCRRHWHPRRASRRESSGG
;
A
#
# COMPACT_ATOMS: atom_id res chain seq x y z
N THR A 1 -18.07 -5.40 -20.78
CA THR A 1 -17.96 -5.51 -19.31
C THR A 1 -16.51 -5.81 -18.97
N LEU A 2 -16.08 -5.63 -17.73
CA LEU A 2 -14.75 -6.05 -17.29
C LEU A 2 -14.86 -7.44 -16.66
N SER A 3 -13.97 -8.35 -17.02
CA SER A 3 -13.91 -9.73 -16.54
C SER A 3 -12.49 -10.06 -16.06
N ARG A 4 -12.36 -11.10 -15.25
CA ARG A 4 -11.04 -11.65 -14.88
C ARG A 4 -10.42 -12.36 -16.08
N ALA A 5 -9.09 -12.32 -16.17
CA ALA A 5 -8.32 -13.10 -17.12
C ALA A 5 -8.34 -14.59 -16.79
N VAL A 6 -8.04 -15.43 -17.80
CA VAL A 6 -7.91 -16.90 -17.60
C VAL A 6 -6.73 -17.26 -16.70
N ASP A 7 -5.66 -16.47 -16.73
CA ASP A 7 -4.51 -16.59 -15.83
C ASP A 7 -4.76 -15.75 -14.57
N LEU A 8 -5.35 -16.38 -13.54
CA LEU A 8 -5.66 -15.70 -12.28
C LEU A 8 -4.43 -15.15 -11.56
N SER A 9 -3.24 -15.72 -11.78
CA SER A 9 -2.00 -15.24 -11.16
C SER A 9 -1.46 -13.96 -11.81
N LYS A 10 -1.94 -13.67 -13.03
CA LYS A 10 -1.58 -12.50 -13.83
C LYS A 10 -2.79 -11.62 -14.15
N ASP A 11 -3.92 -11.85 -13.48
CA ASP A 11 -5.13 -11.05 -13.65
C ASP A 11 -4.91 -9.60 -13.20
N GLN A 12 -5.29 -8.66 -14.07
CA GLN A 12 -5.17 -7.22 -13.82
C GLN A 12 -6.52 -6.53 -13.64
N SER A 13 -7.61 -7.30 -13.51
CA SER A 13 -8.97 -6.74 -13.37
C SER A 13 -9.11 -5.81 -12.16
N TYR A 14 -8.37 -6.06 -11.08
CA TYR A 14 -8.34 -5.19 -9.89
C TYR A 14 -7.86 -3.77 -10.20
N VAL A 15 -6.77 -3.63 -10.96
CA VAL A 15 -6.23 -2.32 -11.35
C VAL A 15 -7.17 -1.62 -12.33
N LEU A 16 -7.78 -2.38 -13.24
CA LEU A 16 -8.71 -1.87 -14.24
C LEU A 16 -10.10 -1.53 -13.68
N ALA A 17 -10.41 -1.90 -12.44
CA ALA A 17 -11.71 -1.66 -11.81
C ALA A 17 -12.04 -0.16 -11.65
N VAL A 18 -11.04 0.72 -11.74
CA VAL A 18 -11.22 2.18 -11.72
C VAL A 18 -11.79 2.74 -13.03
N LEU A 19 -11.78 1.95 -14.12
CA LEU A 19 -12.27 2.38 -15.42
C LEU A 19 -13.79 2.45 -15.45
N ASN A 20 -14.32 3.48 -16.11
CA ASN A 20 -15.75 3.60 -16.35
C ASN A 20 -16.19 2.85 -17.63
N ARG A 21 -17.51 2.68 -17.81
CA ARG A 21 -18.08 1.93 -18.93
C ARG A 21 -17.70 2.49 -20.30
N GLY A 22 -17.62 3.82 -20.44
CA GLY A 22 -17.27 4.48 -21.71
C GLY A 22 -15.81 4.24 -22.09
N GLN A 23 -14.91 4.19 -21.11
CA GLN A 23 -13.50 3.82 -21.33
C GLN A 23 -13.38 2.33 -21.72
N LEU A 24 -14.08 1.45 -21.01
CA LEU A 24 -14.07 0.01 -21.31
C LEU A 24 -14.59 -0.31 -22.72
N GLN A 25 -15.57 0.44 -23.23
CA GLN A 25 -16.09 0.27 -24.59
C GLN A 25 -15.08 0.61 -25.69
N ARG A 26 -14.02 1.36 -25.36
CA ARG A 26 -12.98 1.81 -26.29
C ARG A 26 -11.65 1.08 -26.09
N ALA A 27 -11.60 0.12 -25.17
CA ALA A 27 -10.41 -0.65 -24.85
C ALA A 27 -10.51 -2.07 -25.42
N MET A 28 -9.37 -2.64 -25.79
CA MET A 28 -9.24 -4.03 -26.20
C MET A 28 -8.22 -4.73 -25.32
N PHE A 29 -8.54 -5.95 -24.88
CA PHE A 29 -7.69 -6.75 -23.99
C PHE A 29 -7.33 -8.08 -24.69
N PRO A 30 -6.45 -8.05 -25.71
CA PRO A 30 -6.23 -9.21 -26.61
C PRO A 30 -5.56 -10.40 -25.92
N LEU A 31 -5.03 -10.21 -24.72
CA LEU A 31 -4.32 -11.23 -23.95
C LEU A 31 -5.14 -11.78 -22.77
N GLY A 32 -6.40 -11.35 -22.61
CA GLY A 32 -7.23 -11.72 -21.46
C GLY A 32 -7.56 -13.22 -21.39
N ASP A 33 -7.59 -13.88 -22.56
CA ASP A 33 -7.98 -15.28 -22.72
C ASP A 33 -6.79 -16.22 -22.96
N THR A 34 -5.56 -15.74 -22.80
CA THR A 34 -4.33 -16.50 -23.07
C THR A 34 -3.46 -16.58 -21.82
N LEU A 35 -2.93 -17.77 -21.51
CA LEU A 35 -2.01 -17.93 -20.39
C LEU A 35 -0.68 -17.21 -20.67
N LYS A 36 -0.05 -16.67 -19.63
CA LYS A 36 1.22 -15.94 -19.77
C LYS A 36 2.34 -16.76 -20.42
N LEU A 37 2.36 -18.07 -20.16
CA LEU A 37 3.33 -18.99 -20.75
C LEU A 37 3.17 -19.05 -22.27
N ASP A 38 1.93 -19.17 -22.76
CA ASP A 38 1.62 -19.26 -24.19
C ASP A 38 1.94 -17.95 -24.89
N ILE A 39 1.62 -16.81 -24.27
CA ILE A 39 2.00 -15.47 -24.77
C ILE A 39 3.52 -15.36 -24.96
N ARG A 40 4.32 -15.88 -24.01
CA ARG A 40 5.79 -15.87 -24.14
C ARG A 40 6.29 -16.82 -25.22
N GLN A 41 5.65 -17.98 -25.40
CA GLN A 41 6.00 -18.91 -26.47
C GLN A 41 5.72 -18.31 -27.85
N GLU A 42 4.55 -17.69 -28.02
CA GLU A 42 4.19 -16.98 -29.26
C GLU A 42 5.16 -15.82 -29.53
N ALA A 43 5.46 -15.01 -28.52
CA ALA A 43 6.43 -13.92 -28.65
C ALA A 43 7.83 -14.44 -29.04
N ARG A 44 8.28 -15.58 -28.51
CA ARG A 44 9.54 -16.22 -28.94
C ARG A 44 9.48 -16.69 -30.39
N ALA A 45 8.38 -17.33 -30.79
CA ALA A 45 8.18 -17.81 -32.16
C ALA A 45 8.20 -16.65 -33.18
N LEU A 46 7.69 -15.47 -32.77
CA LEU A 46 7.70 -14.24 -33.56
C LEU A 46 9.03 -13.45 -33.48
N GLY A 47 10.02 -13.94 -32.72
CA GLY A 47 11.31 -13.26 -32.56
C GLY A 47 11.24 -11.95 -31.75
N LEU A 48 10.22 -11.76 -30.92
CA LEU A 48 10.05 -10.55 -30.13
C LEU A 48 10.95 -10.58 -28.88
N LEU A 49 11.82 -9.58 -28.75
CA LEU A 49 12.76 -9.42 -27.61
C LEU A 49 12.07 -9.36 -26.24
N VAL A 50 10.77 -9.01 -26.20
CA VAL A 50 9.99 -8.92 -24.96
C VAL A 50 9.67 -10.28 -24.34
N ALA A 51 9.87 -11.38 -25.06
CA ALA A 51 9.52 -12.72 -24.58
C ALA A 51 10.33 -13.15 -23.35
N GLU A 52 11.59 -12.72 -23.28
CA GLU A 52 12.54 -13.00 -22.19
C GLU A 52 12.55 -11.91 -21.11
N LYS A 53 11.94 -10.75 -21.38
CA LYS A 53 11.96 -9.62 -20.45
C LYS A 53 11.21 -9.98 -19.16
N PRO A 54 11.80 -9.76 -17.98
CA PRO A 54 11.09 -9.86 -16.71
C PRO A 54 9.86 -8.96 -16.72
N ASP A 55 8.77 -9.43 -16.09
CA ASP A 55 7.59 -8.58 -15.92
C ASP A 55 7.99 -7.36 -15.08
N SER A 56 7.51 -6.18 -15.46
CA SER A 56 7.66 -4.99 -14.63
C SER A 56 6.81 -5.17 -13.37
N HIS A 57 7.48 -5.13 -12.22
CA HIS A 57 6.86 -5.02 -10.90
C HIS A 57 7.18 -3.60 -10.42
N ASP A 58 6.26 -2.96 -9.69
CA ASP A 58 6.28 -1.55 -9.25
C ASP A 58 5.71 -0.50 -10.22
N ILE A 59 5.74 0.75 -9.77
CA ILE A 59 5.11 1.91 -10.41
C ILE A 59 5.84 2.23 -11.72
N CYS A 60 5.17 1.98 -12.85
CA CYS A 60 5.74 2.05 -14.20
C CYS A 60 6.44 3.38 -14.56
N PHE A 61 6.12 4.48 -13.88
CA PHE A 61 6.68 5.81 -14.17
C PHE A 61 7.78 6.25 -13.19
N ILE A 62 8.17 5.40 -12.23
CA ILE A 62 9.29 5.67 -11.32
C ILE A 62 10.47 4.80 -11.76
N PRO A 63 11.41 5.35 -12.55
CA PRO A 63 12.46 4.57 -13.22
C PRO A 63 13.41 3.87 -12.25
N ASP A 64 13.65 4.46 -11.08
CA ASP A 64 14.65 3.97 -10.11
C ASP A 64 14.04 3.07 -9.03
N GLY A 65 12.72 2.81 -9.07
CA GLY A 65 11.98 2.07 -8.04
C GLY A 65 11.84 2.78 -6.68
N ASP A 66 12.57 3.89 -6.46
CA ASP A 66 12.52 4.64 -5.20
C ASP A 66 11.30 5.57 -5.13
N THR A 67 10.16 4.96 -4.79
CA THR A 67 8.89 5.67 -4.58
C THR A 67 8.99 6.68 -3.45
N ARG A 68 9.77 6.41 -2.39
CA ARG A 68 9.92 7.32 -1.25
C ARG A 68 10.63 8.59 -1.68
N ALA A 69 11.77 8.48 -2.35
CA ALA A 69 12.51 9.63 -2.84
C ALA A 69 11.70 10.41 -3.89
N PHE A 70 10.97 9.72 -4.77
CA PHE A 70 10.06 10.38 -5.70
C PHE A 70 8.99 11.22 -4.98
N LEU A 71 8.34 10.67 -3.94
CA LEU A 71 7.33 11.40 -3.19
C LEU A 71 7.93 12.56 -2.39
N THR A 72 9.09 12.37 -1.75
CA THR A 72 9.80 13.44 -1.03
C THR A 72 10.19 14.59 -1.96
N ARG A 73 10.71 14.31 -3.16
CA ARG A 73 11.05 15.37 -4.12
C ARG A 73 9.85 16.20 -4.58
N ASN A 74 8.68 15.56 -4.73
CA ASN A 74 7.49 16.22 -5.26
C ASN A 74 6.63 16.90 -4.18
N PHE A 75 6.61 16.36 -2.95
CA PHE A 75 5.73 16.84 -1.88
C PHE A 75 6.49 17.41 -0.66
N GLY A 76 7.82 17.36 -0.68
CA GLY A 76 8.68 17.74 0.43
C GLY A 76 8.65 16.75 1.60
N GLU A 77 9.51 17.00 2.59
CA GLU A 77 9.49 16.28 3.86
C GLU A 77 8.42 16.85 4.78
N ARG A 78 7.71 15.97 5.48
CA ARG A 78 6.68 16.31 6.48
C ARG A 78 6.96 15.51 7.73
N PRO A 79 7.99 15.92 8.50
CA PRO A 79 8.44 15.14 9.64
C PRO A 79 7.36 15.06 10.72
N GLY A 80 7.40 14.02 11.54
CA GLY A 80 6.39 13.76 12.56
C GLY A 80 6.82 12.67 13.54
N ASP A 81 6.04 12.51 14.60
CA ASP A 81 6.31 11.51 15.63
C ASP A 81 5.64 10.17 15.29
N ILE A 82 6.35 9.09 15.58
CA ILE A 82 5.80 7.74 15.64
C ILE A 82 5.44 7.47 17.10
N VAL A 83 4.16 7.20 17.36
CA VAL A 83 3.66 6.89 18.71
C VAL A 83 2.98 5.52 18.74
N ASP A 84 2.98 4.88 19.91
CA ASP A 84 2.13 3.72 20.18
C ASP A 84 0.67 4.15 20.42
N VAL A 85 -0.26 3.19 20.48
CA VAL A 85 -1.67 3.41 20.83
C VAL A 85 -1.86 4.07 22.20
N ASP A 86 -0.92 3.85 23.12
CA ASP A 86 -0.91 4.47 24.44
C ASP A 86 -0.33 5.90 24.43
N GLY A 87 0.05 6.42 23.25
CA GLY A 87 0.63 7.75 23.07
C GLY A 87 2.11 7.84 23.44
N VAL A 88 2.76 6.72 23.74
CA VAL A 88 4.20 6.66 24.03
C VAL A 88 4.98 6.93 22.74
N MET A 89 5.91 7.88 22.79
CA MET A 89 6.81 8.20 21.68
C MET A 89 7.76 7.04 21.39
N MET A 90 7.74 6.55 20.16
CA MET A 90 8.56 5.43 19.68
C MET A 90 9.69 5.88 18.75
N GLY A 91 9.60 7.07 18.16
CA GLY A 91 10.61 7.64 17.28
C GLY A 91 10.06 8.78 16.42
N HIS A 92 10.82 9.18 15.41
CA HIS A 92 10.42 10.20 14.43
C HIS A 92 10.47 9.64 13.00
N HIS A 93 9.74 10.28 12.09
CA HIS A 93 9.78 10.01 10.65
C HIS A 93 9.95 11.30 9.87
N GLU A 94 10.47 11.23 8.64
CA GLU A 94 10.62 12.36 7.72
C GLU A 94 9.37 12.61 6.86
N GLY A 95 8.43 11.66 6.85
CA GLY A 95 7.17 11.77 6.12
C GLY A 95 6.39 10.46 6.17
N SER A 96 5.06 10.56 6.24
CA SER A 96 4.19 9.37 6.32
C SER A 96 4.19 8.55 5.03
N TYR A 97 4.60 9.15 3.90
CA TYR A 97 4.62 8.52 2.57
C TYR A 97 5.52 7.27 2.49
N GLY A 98 6.53 7.16 3.37
CA GLY A 98 7.42 6.01 3.44
C GLY A 98 6.86 4.82 4.21
N PHE A 99 5.59 4.87 4.63
CA PHE A 99 4.97 3.87 5.49
C PHE A 99 3.66 3.36 4.92
N THR A 100 3.37 2.07 5.15
CA THR A 100 2.09 1.45 4.78
C THR A 100 1.41 0.87 6.02
N VAL A 101 0.09 1.01 6.10
CA VAL A 101 -0.70 0.40 7.18
C VAL A 101 -0.49 -1.12 7.15
N GLY A 102 -0.05 -1.69 8.27
CA GLY A 102 0.27 -3.12 8.39
C GLY A 102 1.72 -3.50 8.06
N GLN A 103 2.58 -2.53 7.72
CA GLN A 103 4.02 -2.75 7.53
C GLN A 103 4.67 -3.34 8.79
N ARG A 104 5.49 -4.39 8.62
CA ARG A 104 6.20 -5.06 9.72
C ARG A 104 7.72 -4.85 9.72
N LYS A 105 8.31 -4.59 8.55
CA LYS A 105 9.77 -4.42 8.37
C LYS A 105 10.09 -2.95 8.06
N GLY A 106 11.32 -2.51 8.34
CA GLY A 106 11.80 -1.18 7.93
C GLY A 106 11.20 -0.01 8.71
N LEU A 107 10.67 -0.25 9.92
CA LEU A 107 10.08 0.81 10.76
C LEU A 107 11.12 1.56 11.60
N GLY A 108 12.37 1.08 11.69
CA GLY A 108 13.47 1.78 12.38
C GLY A 108 13.28 1.97 13.89
N LEU A 109 12.33 1.25 14.52
CA LEU A 109 12.00 1.44 15.93
C LEU A 109 13.02 0.75 16.83
N MET A 110 13.85 1.55 17.51
CA MET A 110 14.85 1.08 18.47
C MET A 110 14.27 1.05 19.90
N GLN A 111 13.26 0.23 20.17
CA GLN A 111 12.91 -0.09 21.55
C GLN A 111 12.56 -1.57 21.68
N ALA A 112 13.54 -2.37 22.12
CA ALA A 112 13.25 -3.66 22.71
C ALA A 112 12.53 -3.42 24.04
N ALA A 113 11.38 -4.07 24.24
CA ALA A 113 10.73 -4.04 25.54
C ALA A 113 11.71 -4.58 26.61
N PRO A 114 11.74 -3.99 27.83
CA PRO A 114 12.63 -4.44 28.89
C PRO A 114 12.43 -5.93 29.27
N ASP A 115 11.28 -6.51 28.92
CA ASP A 115 10.92 -7.91 29.15
C ASP A 115 11.22 -8.86 27.97
N ARG A 116 11.79 -8.37 26.85
CA ARG A 116 12.02 -9.12 25.59
C ARG A 116 10.78 -9.83 25.01
N ALA A 117 9.57 -9.55 25.48
CA ALA A 117 8.38 -10.19 24.96
C ALA A 117 8.00 -9.59 23.58
N PRO A 118 7.69 -10.42 22.56
CA PRO A 118 7.24 -9.90 21.27
C PRO A 118 5.85 -9.28 21.43
N ARG A 119 5.78 -7.94 21.43
CA ARG A 119 4.50 -7.21 21.40
C ARG A 119 4.20 -6.78 19.97
N PHE A 120 3.04 -7.17 19.46
CA PHE A 120 2.44 -6.56 18.29
C PHE A 120 1.98 -5.14 18.67
N ARG A 121 2.86 -4.14 18.56
CA ARG A 121 2.47 -2.75 18.79
C ARG A 121 1.82 -2.18 17.55
N ARG A 122 0.65 -1.57 17.72
CA ARG A 122 -0.01 -0.78 16.69
C ARG A 122 0.57 0.62 16.76
N LEU A 123 1.16 1.07 15.67
CA LEU A 123 1.81 2.38 15.60
C LEU A 123 0.89 3.39 14.94
N VAL A 124 0.98 4.62 15.40
CA VAL A 124 0.30 5.77 14.82
C VAL A 124 1.36 6.78 14.40
N LEU A 125 1.33 7.17 13.13
CA LEU A 125 2.18 8.22 12.59
C LEU A 125 1.44 9.54 12.73
N SER A 126 2.02 10.49 13.46
CA SER A 126 1.49 11.84 13.54
C SER A 126 2.01 12.67 12.37
N LEU A 127 1.12 13.37 11.67
CA LEU A 127 1.52 14.39 10.70
C LEU A 127 1.80 15.67 11.49
N SER A 128 2.96 16.32 11.30
CA SER A 128 3.32 17.52 12.04
C SER A 128 2.24 18.62 11.99
N ARG A 129 2.25 19.40 13.08
CA ARG A 129 1.21 20.33 13.52
C ARG A 129 1.18 21.61 12.69
N GLY A 130 0.43 21.60 11.58
CA GLY A 130 -0.27 22.79 11.10
C GLY A 130 -1.66 22.87 11.73
N SER A 131 -1.79 23.65 12.82
CA SER A 131 -3.04 24.22 13.39
C SER A 131 -4.36 23.41 13.36
N CYS A 132 -4.38 22.12 13.71
CA CYS A 132 -5.66 21.50 14.06
C CYS A 132 -5.56 20.55 15.26
N ARG A 133 -5.62 21.13 16.47
CA ARG A 133 -5.97 20.38 17.67
C ARG A 133 -7.47 20.05 17.62
N ARG A 134 -7.88 19.04 16.85
CA ARG A 134 -9.14 18.35 17.16
C ARG A 134 -8.85 17.41 18.30
N HIS A 135 -9.33 17.76 19.49
CA HIS A 135 -9.35 16.87 20.64
C HIS A 135 -10.02 15.57 20.23
N TRP A 136 -9.24 14.48 20.14
CA TRP A 136 -9.78 13.15 19.96
C TRP A 136 -10.20 12.67 21.35
N HIS A 137 -11.47 12.88 21.70
CA HIS A 137 -12.04 12.24 22.88
C HIS A 137 -12.35 10.78 22.52
N PRO A 138 -11.71 9.79 23.16
CA PRO A 138 -12.18 8.41 23.04
C PRO A 138 -13.61 8.38 23.60
N ARG A 139 -14.59 8.03 22.75
CA ARG A 139 -15.94 7.72 23.24
C ARG A 139 -15.80 6.53 24.19
N ARG A 140 -15.96 6.76 25.50
CA ARG A 140 -16.12 5.69 26.47
C ARG A 140 -17.30 4.84 26.00
N ALA A 141 -17.04 3.56 25.74
CA ALA A 141 -18.09 2.58 25.61
C ALA A 141 -18.84 2.54 26.96
N SER A 142 -20.05 3.09 27.00
CA SER A 142 -20.92 2.94 28.16
C SER A 142 -21.36 1.48 28.21
N ARG A 143 -20.88 0.75 29.22
CA ARG A 143 -21.51 -0.49 29.65
C ARG A 143 -22.90 -0.11 30.15
N ARG A 144 -23.95 -0.61 29.50
CA ARG A 144 -25.28 -0.67 30.09
C ARG A 144 -25.24 -1.76 31.15
N GLU A 145 -25.12 -1.34 32.41
CA GLU A 145 -25.53 -2.16 33.54
C GLU A 145 -27.05 -2.31 33.47
N SER A 146 -27.49 -3.56 33.47
CA SER A 146 -28.89 -3.98 33.57
C SER A 146 -29.13 -4.39 35.02
N SER A 147 -29.74 -3.51 35.78
CA SER A 147 -30.53 -3.80 36.98
C SER A 147 -31.98 -3.43 36.61
N GLY A 148 -32.97 -4.30 36.71
CA GLY A 148 -33.36 -5.05 37.90
C GLY A 148 -34.39 -4.20 38.64
N GLY A 149 -35.68 -4.38 38.33
CA GLY A 149 -36.82 -3.67 38.89
C GLY A 149 -38.05 -3.81 38.01
#